data_AF-A0A4Q4XCY4-F1
#
_entry.id   AF-A0A4Q4XCY4-F1
#
_cell.length_a   1.000
_cell.length_b   1.000
_cell.length_c   1.000
_cell.angle_alpha   90.00
_cell.angle_beta   90.00
_cell.angle_gamma   90.00
#
_symmetry.space_group_name_H-M   'P 1'
#
loop_
_entity.id
_entity.type
_entity.pdbx_description
1 polymer ?
#
loop_
_entity_poly.entity_id
_entity_poly.type
_entity_poly.pdbx_seq_one_letter_code
_entity_poly.pdbx_strand_id
1 'polypeptide(L)'
;MGRALDMILTGRAVPADEALAMGLANRVVGPGEALAAAQKLARDIAAFPQQCMLADRASAYAQWDLPLAAALQQEGARGTPIVFAEGVEGAARFVGGAGRLGE
;
A
#
# COMPACT_ATOMS: atom_id res chain seq x y z
N MET A 1 4.62 9.00 17.85
CA MET A 1 5.57 10.12 17.70
C MET A 1 6.97 9.90 18.29
N GLY A 2 7.24 8.84 19.08
CA GLY A 2 8.56 8.66 19.71
C GLY A 2 9.75 8.63 18.73
N ARG A 3 9.76 7.67 17.79
CA ARG A 3 10.86 7.54 16.80
C ARG A 3 10.98 8.73 15.87
N ALA A 4 9.86 9.35 15.49
CA ALA A 4 9.85 10.54 14.65
C ALA A 4 10.54 11.73 15.32
N LEU A 5 10.21 12.01 16.59
CA LEU A 5 10.84 13.10 17.35
C LEU A 5 12.33 12.86 17.62
N ASP A 6 12.74 11.63 17.90
CA ASP A 6 14.15 11.26 18.04
C ASP A 6 14.95 11.65 16.79
N MET A 7 14.50 11.25 15.60
CA MET A 7 15.18 11.61 14.34
C MET A 7 15.17 13.12 14.07
N ILE A 8 14.04 13.81 14.27
CA ILE A 8 13.91 15.25 14.01
C ILE A 8 14.83 16.07 14.90
N LEU A 9 14.92 15.73 16.18
CA LEU A 9 15.66 16.51 17.17
C LEU A 9 17.16 16.21 17.17
N THR A 10 17.54 14.97 16.87
CA THR A 10 18.96 14.55 16.92
C THR A 10 19.65 14.59 15.56
N GLY A 11 18.91 14.50 14.45
CA GLY A 11 19.48 14.38 13.11
C GLY A 11 20.36 13.13 12.91
N ARG A 12 20.24 12.14 13.80
CA ARG A 12 21.09 10.94 13.74
C ARG A 12 20.86 10.14 12.46
N ALA A 13 21.89 9.42 12.03
CA ALA A 13 21.73 8.41 10.99
C ALA A 13 20.85 7.26 11.51
N VAL A 14 20.00 6.73 10.63
CA VAL A 14 19.19 5.53 10.87
C VAL A 14 19.66 4.44 9.91
N PRO A 15 20.32 3.37 10.40
CA PRO A 15 20.77 2.27 9.57
C PRO A 15 19.58 1.46 9.03
N ALA A 16 19.82 0.71 7.94
CA ALA A 16 18.76 0.09 7.14
C ALA A 16 17.93 -0.96 7.90
N ASP A 17 18.56 -1.71 8.80
CA ASP A 17 17.92 -2.69 9.68
C ASP A 17 16.96 -2.01 10.67
N GLU A 18 17.37 -0.90 11.27
CA GLU A 18 16.53 -0.10 12.16
C GLU A 18 15.37 0.55 11.38
N ALA A 19 15.65 1.10 10.20
CA ALA A 19 14.65 1.68 9.32
C ALA A 19 13.57 0.66 8.93
N LEU A 20 13.96 -0.59 8.64
CA LEU A 20 13.05 -1.69 8.37
C LEU A 20 12.21 -2.05 9.61
N ALA A 21 12.85 -2.22 10.77
CA ALA A 21 12.19 -2.58 12.01
C ALA A 21 11.18 -1.53 12.51
N MET A 22 11.32 -0.28 12.07
CA MET A 22 10.37 0.79 12.39
C MET A 22 9.35 1.13 11.30
N GLY A 23 9.40 0.45 10.16
CA GLY A 23 8.52 0.72 9.03
C GLY A 23 8.85 2.02 8.28
N LEU A 24 10.04 2.59 8.50
CA LEU A 24 10.55 3.71 7.70
C LEU A 24 10.95 3.24 6.30
N ALA A 25 11.51 2.04 6.20
CA ALA A 25 11.73 1.33 4.94
C ALA A 25 10.89 0.05 4.94
N ASN A 26 10.30 -0.33 3.79
CA ASN A 26 9.51 -1.56 3.68
C ASN A 26 10.35 -2.78 3.26
N ARG A 27 11.55 -2.55 2.71
CA ARG A 27 12.45 -3.59 2.19
C ARG A 27 13.91 -3.14 2.33
N VAL A 28 14.80 -4.10 2.54
CA VAL A 28 16.26 -3.91 2.50
C VAL A 28 16.83 -4.89 1.48
N VAL A 29 17.75 -4.43 0.64
CA VAL A 29 18.37 -5.20 -0.45
C VAL A 29 19.88 -4.95 -0.46
N GLY A 30 20.63 -5.70 -1.27
CA GLY A 30 22.06 -5.53 -1.39
C GLY A 30 22.46 -4.17 -1.98
N PRO A 31 23.70 -3.71 -1.74
CA PRO A 31 24.23 -2.50 -2.39
C PRO A 31 24.09 -2.57 -3.92
N GLY A 32 23.53 -1.54 -4.54
CA GLY A 32 23.31 -1.46 -5.98
C GLY A 32 22.01 -2.10 -6.48
N GLU A 33 21.25 -2.80 -5.63
CA GLU A 33 20.05 -3.54 -6.06
C GLU A 33 18.73 -2.75 -5.90
N ALA A 34 18.78 -1.60 -5.22
CA ALA A 34 17.58 -0.83 -4.84
C ALA A 34 16.68 -0.49 -6.04
N LEU A 35 17.27 -0.05 -7.16
CA LEU A 35 16.50 0.31 -8.36
C LEU A 35 15.82 -0.91 -8.98
N ALA A 36 16.54 -2.02 -9.13
CA ALA A 36 16.00 -3.23 -9.72
C ALA A 36 14.84 -3.80 -8.87
N ALA A 37 15.00 -3.81 -7.55
CA ALA A 37 13.97 -4.23 -6.61
C ALA A 37 12.74 -3.30 -6.65
N ALA A 38 12.95 -1.98 -6.69
CA ALA A 38 11.86 -1.00 -6.79
C ALA A 38 11.10 -1.12 -8.12
N GLN A 39 11.79 -1.31 -9.23
CA GLN A 39 11.16 -1.50 -10.54
C GLN A 39 10.40 -2.84 -10.63
N LYS A 40 10.91 -3.90 -10.00
CA LYS A 40 10.16 -5.16 -9.88
C LYS A 40 8.86 -4.92 -9.13
N LEU A 41 8.93 -4.31 -7.95
CA LEU A 41 7.74 -3.98 -7.16
C LEU A 41 6.76 -3.09 -7.93
N ALA A 42 7.24 -2.10 -8.67
CA ALA A 42 6.39 -1.24 -9.49
C ALA A 42 5.66 -2.01 -10.59
N ARG A 43 6.32 -2.98 -11.25
CA ARG A 43 5.67 -3.86 -12.22
C ARG A 43 4.61 -4.74 -11.57
N ASP A 44 4.93 -5.31 -10.41
CA ASP A 44 3.98 -6.14 -9.63
C ASP A 44 2.73 -5.31 -9.26
N ILE A 45 2.91 -4.06 -8.79
CA ILE A 45 1.79 -3.15 -8.47
C ILE A 45 1.01 -2.71 -9.71
N ALA A 46 1.69 -2.47 -10.83
CA ALA A 46 1.06 -2.05 -12.09
C ALA A 46 0.20 -3.15 -12.73
N ALA A 47 0.43 -4.42 -12.36
CA ALA A 47 -0.36 -5.56 -12.85
C ALA A 47 -1.73 -5.69 -12.16
N PHE A 48 -1.95 -5.02 -11.02
CA PHE A 48 -3.23 -5.07 -10.31
C PHE A 48 -4.34 -4.25 -11.00
N PRO A 49 -5.62 -4.54 -10.72
CA PRO A 49 -6.73 -3.66 -11.09
C PRO A 49 -6.49 -2.25 -10.53
N GLN A 50 -6.25 -1.30 -11.43
CA GLN A 50 -5.69 -0.01 -11.05
C GLN A 50 -6.72 0.87 -10.36
N GLN A 51 -8.01 0.82 -10.75
CA GLN A 51 -9.01 1.67 -10.10
C GLN A 51 -9.20 1.26 -8.64
N CYS A 52 -9.30 -0.05 -8.37
CA CYS A 52 -9.43 -0.56 -7.01
C CYS A 52 -8.22 -0.18 -6.15
N MET A 53 -7.00 -0.49 -6.61
CA MET A 53 -5.78 -0.19 -5.87
C MET A 53 -5.62 1.32 -5.58
N LEU A 54 -5.95 2.18 -6.54
CA LEU A 54 -5.86 3.64 -6.37
C LEU A 54 -6.93 4.19 -5.41
N ALA A 55 -8.13 3.61 -5.38
CA ALA A 55 -9.17 4.01 -4.45
C ALA A 55 -8.84 3.63 -3.02
N ASP A 56 -8.31 2.42 -2.80
CA ASP A 56 -7.83 1.97 -1.50
C ASP A 56 -6.72 2.90 -0.99
N ARG A 57 -5.75 3.22 -1.86
CA ARG A 57 -4.68 4.17 -1.53
C ARG A 57 -5.23 5.54 -1.16
N ALA A 58 -6.21 6.05 -1.90
CA ALA A 58 -6.83 7.34 -1.61
C ALA A 58 -7.62 7.32 -0.28
N SER A 59 -8.26 6.20 0.04
CA SER A 59 -8.96 5.99 1.32
C SER A 59 -7.97 6.00 2.50
N ALA A 60 -6.89 5.22 2.39
CA ALA A 60 -5.87 5.08 3.43
C ALA A 60 -5.17 6.42 3.79
N TYR A 61 -5.01 7.32 2.81
CA TYR A 61 -4.48 8.66 3.08
C TYR A 61 -5.51 9.59 3.70
N ALA A 62 -6.76 9.56 3.24
CA ALA A 62 -7.76 10.53 3.65
C ALA A 62 -8.40 10.24 5.02
N GLN A 63 -8.28 9.01 5.53
CA GLN A 63 -8.96 8.61 6.77
C GLN A 63 -8.35 9.17 8.06
N TRP A 64 -7.07 9.56 8.06
CA TRP A 64 -6.31 9.83 9.30
C TRP A 64 -6.94 10.89 10.21
N ASP A 65 -7.59 11.89 9.63
CA ASP A 65 -8.20 13.01 10.36
C ASP A 65 -9.73 12.86 10.52
N LEU A 66 -10.29 11.71 10.12
CA LEU A 66 -11.73 11.47 10.14
C LEU A 66 -12.13 10.55 11.30
N PRO A 67 -13.30 10.79 11.92
CA PRO A 67 -13.93 9.77 12.76
C PRO A 67 -14.18 8.51 11.93
N LEU A 68 -14.03 7.33 12.55
CA LEU A 68 -14.15 6.03 11.87
C LEU A 68 -15.42 5.91 11.02
N ALA A 69 -16.58 6.34 11.53
CA ALA A 69 -17.83 6.28 10.80
C ALA A 69 -17.82 7.12 9.50
N ALA A 70 -17.20 8.30 9.54
CA ALA A 70 -17.06 9.15 8.36
C ALA A 70 -16.03 8.58 7.37
N ALA A 71 -14.93 8.02 7.87
CA ALA A 71 -13.93 7.34 7.04
C ALA A 71 -14.55 6.16 6.28
N LEU A 72 -15.34 5.30 6.94
CA LEU A 72 -16.02 4.16 6.31
C LEU A 72 -17.08 4.59 5.28
N GLN A 73 -17.82 5.66 5.56
CA GLN A 73 -18.77 6.20 4.57
C GLN A 73 -18.05 6.72 3.33
N GLN A 74 -16.94 7.43 3.51
CA GLN A 74 -16.12 7.94 2.40
C GLN A 74 -15.47 6.80 1.60
N GLU A 75 -14.95 5.78 2.27
CA GLU A 75 -14.43 4.56 1.65
C GLU A 75 -15.52 3.89 0.80
N GLY A 76 -16.69 3.63 1.37
CA GLY A 76 -17.81 3.01 0.68
C GLY A 76 -18.29 3.81 -0.54
N ALA A 77 -18.42 5.13 -0.40
CA ALA A 77 -18.84 6.02 -1.49
C ALA A 77 -17.86 6.00 -2.69
N ARG A 78 -16.55 5.87 -2.42
CA ARG A 78 -15.51 5.83 -3.46
C ARG A 78 -15.28 4.42 -4.01
N GLY A 79 -15.41 3.39 -3.19
CA GLY A 79 -15.16 1.99 -3.57
C GLY A 79 -16.34 1.35 -4.30
N THR A 80 -17.59 1.68 -3.94
CA THR A 80 -18.78 1.03 -4.52
C THR A 80 -18.83 1.10 -6.05
N PRO A 81 -18.60 2.25 -6.71
CA PRO A 81 -18.57 2.31 -8.17
C PRO A 81 -17.51 1.39 -8.80
N ILE A 82 -16.39 1.19 -8.11
CA ILE A 82 -15.25 0.41 -8.59
C ILE A 82 -15.50 -1.09 -8.45
N VAL A 83 -16.27 -1.52 -7.45
CA VAL A 83 -16.75 -2.91 -7.35
C VAL A 83 -17.46 -3.32 -8.63
N PHE A 84 -18.30 -2.44 -9.18
CA PHE A 84 -19.01 -2.71 -10.43
C PHE A 84 -18.12 -2.57 -11.66
N ALA A 85 -17.12 -1.69 -11.65
CA ALA A 85 -16.21 -1.47 -12.78
C ALA A 85 -15.15 -2.58 -12.94
N GLU A 86 -14.56 -3.06 -11.84
CA GLU A 86 -13.46 -4.03 -11.84
C GLU A 86 -13.73 -5.24 -10.93
N GLY A 87 -14.38 -5.01 -9.78
CA GLY A 87 -14.49 -6.00 -8.71
C GLY A 87 -15.30 -7.25 -9.09
N VAL A 88 -16.40 -7.10 -9.84
CA VAL A 88 -17.25 -8.22 -10.27
C VAL A 88 -16.47 -9.19 -11.18
N GLU A 89 -15.74 -8.65 -12.17
CA GLU A 89 -14.93 -9.48 -13.07
C GLU A 89 -13.76 -10.14 -12.31
N GLY A 90 -13.10 -9.38 -11.42
CA GLY A 90 -12.05 -9.90 -10.56
C GLY A 90 -12.54 -11.07 -9.69
N ALA A 91 -13.71 -10.94 -9.07
CA ALA A 91 -14.33 -11.99 -8.27
C ALA A 91 -14.65 -13.24 -9.10
N ALA A 92 -15.15 -13.07 -10.33
CA ALA A 92 -15.42 -14.19 -11.25
C ALA A 92 -14.12 -14.94 -11.61
N ARG A 93 -13.03 -14.23 -11.91
CA ARG A 93 -11.71 -14.84 -12.18
C ARG A 93 -11.16 -15.58 -10.96
N PHE A 94 -11.34 -15.01 -9.76
CA PHE A 94 -10.93 -15.64 -8.51
C PHE A 94 -11.69 -16.93 -8.21
N VAL A 95 -13.02 -16.92 -8.42
CA VAL A 95 -13.83 -18.14 -8.37
C VAL A 95 -13.39 -19.14 -9.45
N GLY A 96 -12.98 -18.67 -10.62
CA GLY A 96 -12.39 -19.48 -11.70
C GLY A 96 -10.98 -20.03 -11.43
N GLY A 97 -10.34 -19.66 -10.31
CA GLY A 97 -9.05 -20.20 -9.87
C GLY A 97 -7.86 -19.26 -10.01
N ALA A 98 -8.01 -18.10 -10.66
CA ALA A 98 -6.95 -17.11 -10.76
C ALA A 98 -6.67 -16.45 -9.39
N GLY A 99 -5.40 -16.33 -8.98
CA GLY A 99 -5.01 -15.63 -7.74
C GLY A 99 -5.25 -16.39 -6.43
N ARG A 100 -5.67 -17.67 -6.47
CA ARG A 100 -5.83 -18.50 -5.25
C ARG A 100 -4.49 -19.00 -4.66
N LEU A 101 -3.41 -18.90 -5.43
CA LEU A 101 -2.10 -19.44 -5.07
C LEU A 101 -1.15 -18.38 -4.47
N GLY A 102 -1.57 -17.11 -4.40
CA GLY A 102 -0.74 -16.03 -3.86
C GLY A 102 0.41 -15.60 -4.78
N GLU A 103 0.38 -16.02 -6.04
CA GLU A 103 1.29 -15.64 -7.13
C GLU A 103 0.52 -14.97 -8.28
#